data_AF-A0A6B3E077-F1
#
_entry.id   AF-A0A6B3E077-F1
#
_cell.length_a   1.000
_cell.length_b   1.000
_cell.length_c   1.000
_cell.angle_alpha   90.00
_cell.angle_beta   90.00
_cell.angle_gamma   90.00
#
_symmetry.space_group_name_H-M   'P 1'
#
loop_
_entity.id
_entity.type
_entity.pdbx_description
1 polymer ?
#
loop_
_entity_poly.entity_id
_entity_poly.type
_entity_poly.pdbx_seq_one_letter_code
_entity_poly.pdbx_strand_id
1 'polypeptide(L)'
;VRPSGPLPNTAGFAVVLAPFAELAGRRLRARLTPAVDRSAELDGILREFTATTAAALGGLAARALVLELQVARVEGRLAGATPQARFRDFVAGAGTGAGLVRLFTEYPVLARLAGRSCVNAVAAMAELLDRYAEDRAELVARLLAGRDPGPLVAVDRTAGDAHRRGRRVAVLRFADGSRVVYKPRPLAADRHFGELVDWYSTRAGTPVLRTPALLTRPGHGWSELIEARPCASPAELDRFYRRLGALLALAHVLDLTDLHHENLIACAGHPVLVDLETLFHPPLPEDPAADDPAGRALDASVQRIGLLPQLVLGDEGALDLSGLGGGAERRSPVETAGWEAAGTDAMRLV
;
A
#
# COMPACT_ATOMS: atom_id res chain seq x y z
N VAL A 1 -29.38 -3.80 -5.31
CA VAL A 1 -29.68 -2.42 -4.86
C VAL A 1 -29.10 -1.45 -5.90
N ARG A 2 -29.85 -0.45 -6.36
CA ARG A 2 -29.31 0.56 -7.30
C ARG A 2 -28.41 1.52 -6.50
N PRO A 3 -27.14 1.72 -6.87
CA PRO A 3 -26.25 2.60 -6.13
C PRO A 3 -26.69 4.07 -6.26
N SER A 4 -26.78 4.77 -5.11
CA SER A 4 -27.05 6.21 -5.02
C SER A 4 -25.74 7.01 -4.92
N GLY A 5 -25.64 8.14 -5.63
CA GLY A 5 -24.46 9.02 -5.62
C GLY A 5 -23.60 8.95 -6.90
N PRO A 6 -22.50 9.73 -6.97
CA PRO A 6 -21.53 9.67 -8.08
C PRO A 6 -20.72 8.36 -8.03
N LEU A 7 -20.40 7.80 -9.20
CA LEU A 7 -19.63 6.56 -9.37
C LEU A 7 -18.36 6.84 -10.18
N PRO A 8 -17.35 7.50 -9.58
CA PRO A 8 -16.09 7.77 -10.26
C PRO A 8 -15.30 6.47 -10.50
N ASN A 9 -14.49 6.45 -11.56
CA ASN A 9 -13.60 5.33 -11.91
C ASN A 9 -14.33 3.97 -11.91
N THR A 10 -13.84 3.01 -11.14
CA THR A 10 -14.37 1.65 -11.02
C THR A 10 -15.32 1.48 -9.82
N ALA A 11 -15.73 2.55 -9.15
CA ALA A 11 -16.56 2.47 -7.94
C ALA A 11 -17.90 1.75 -8.18
N GLY A 12 -18.49 1.88 -9.37
CA GLY A 12 -19.69 1.14 -9.76
C GLY A 12 -19.47 -0.38 -9.79
N PHE A 13 -18.28 -0.84 -10.12
CA PHE A 13 -17.96 -2.27 -10.19
C PHE A 13 -17.75 -2.91 -8.82
N ALA A 14 -17.35 -2.11 -7.81
CA ALA A 14 -17.32 -2.59 -6.42
C ALA A 14 -18.72 -3.07 -5.97
N VAL A 15 -19.79 -2.42 -6.45
CA VAL A 15 -21.18 -2.80 -6.16
C VAL A 15 -21.53 -4.16 -6.77
N VAL A 16 -21.06 -4.44 -7.98
CA VAL A 16 -21.30 -5.74 -8.65
C VAL A 16 -20.70 -6.88 -7.82
N LEU A 17 -19.50 -6.69 -7.27
CA LEU A 17 -18.77 -7.70 -6.49
C LEU A 17 -19.02 -7.60 -4.98
N ALA A 18 -19.87 -6.70 -4.51
CA ALA A 18 -20.18 -6.51 -3.09
C ALA A 18 -20.60 -7.81 -2.36
N PRO A 19 -21.42 -8.71 -2.95
CA PRO A 19 -21.79 -9.96 -2.26
C PRO A 19 -20.60 -10.84 -1.86
N PHE A 20 -19.51 -10.82 -2.66
CA PHE A 20 -18.29 -11.55 -2.33
C PHE A 20 -17.54 -10.91 -1.17
N ALA A 21 -17.46 -9.58 -1.17
CA ALA A 21 -16.84 -8.83 -0.08
C ALA A 21 -17.62 -8.96 1.23
N GLU A 22 -18.95 -8.93 1.19
CA GLU A 22 -19.82 -9.15 2.35
C GLU A 22 -19.66 -10.57 2.92
N LEU A 23 -19.57 -11.58 2.04
CA LEU A 23 -19.25 -12.94 2.47
C LEU A 23 -17.86 -13.03 3.09
N ALA A 24 -16.86 -12.33 2.54
CA ALA A 24 -15.53 -12.24 3.12
C ALA A 24 -15.56 -11.58 4.50
N GLY A 25 -16.30 -10.47 4.68
CA GLY A 25 -16.48 -9.80 5.98
C GLY A 25 -17.10 -10.72 7.03
N ARG A 26 -18.16 -11.46 6.67
CA ARG A 26 -18.77 -12.47 7.57
C ARG A 26 -17.79 -13.59 7.93
N ARG A 27 -17.03 -14.10 6.95
CA ARG A 27 -16.00 -15.12 7.18
C ARG A 27 -14.87 -14.63 8.07
N LEU A 28 -14.48 -13.36 7.93
CA LEU A 28 -13.51 -12.73 8.81
C LEU A 28 -14.06 -12.67 10.23
N ARG A 29 -15.25 -12.10 10.45
CA ARG A 29 -15.89 -12.03 11.79
C ARG A 29 -15.94 -13.39 12.49
N ALA A 30 -16.30 -14.44 11.76
CA ALA A 30 -16.39 -15.80 12.30
C ALA A 30 -15.04 -16.43 12.68
N ARG A 31 -13.92 -15.89 12.19
CA ARG A 31 -12.56 -16.35 12.51
C ARG A 31 -11.90 -15.60 13.65
N LEU A 32 -12.40 -14.42 14.00
CA LEU A 32 -11.76 -13.57 15.01
C LEU A 32 -11.88 -14.19 16.41
N THR A 33 -10.80 -14.12 17.16
CA THR A 33 -10.74 -14.65 18.53
C THR A 33 -11.40 -13.70 19.54
N PRO A 34 -11.82 -14.18 20.73
CA PRO A 34 -12.32 -13.31 21.79
C PRO A 34 -11.30 -12.28 22.30
N ALA A 35 -10.01 -12.52 22.10
CA ALA A 35 -8.95 -11.56 22.46
C ALA A 35 -8.99 -10.32 21.54
N VAL A 36 -9.20 -10.54 20.24
CA VAL A 36 -9.40 -9.47 19.26
C VAL A 36 -10.69 -8.69 19.56
N ASP A 37 -11.79 -9.39 19.88
CA ASP A 37 -13.09 -8.77 20.19
C ASP A 37 -13.04 -7.82 21.40
N ARG A 38 -12.21 -8.11 22.40
CA ARG A 38 -12.03 -7.26 23.59
C ARG A 38 -11.09 -6.07 23.38
N SER A 39 -10.29 -6.07 22.31
CA SER A 39 -9.21 -5.09 22.11
C SER A 39 -9.41 -4.19 20.88
N ALA A 40 -10.48 -4.39 20.12
CA ALA A 40 -10.74 -3.67 18.88
C ALA A 40 -12.23 -3.35 18.67
N GLU A 41 -12.52 -2.20 18.05
CA GLU A 41 -13.84 -1.83 17.57
C GLU A 41 -14.13 -2.51 16.22
N LEU A 42 -14.60 -3.75 16.28
CA LEU A 42 -14.70 -4.61 15.10
C LEU A 42 -15.66 -4.12 14.03
N ASP A 43 -16.77 -3.45 14.39
CA ASP A 43 -17.76 -3.02 13.41
C ASP A 43 -17.21 -1.99 12.43
N GLY A 44 -16.33 -1.10 12.87
CA GLY A 44 -15.62 -0.16 12.00
C GLY A 44 -14.66 -0.89 11.07
N ILE A 45 -13.80 -1.73 11.66
CA ILE A 45 -12.75 -2.48 10.95
C ILE A 45 -13.35 -3.42 9.89
N LEU A 46 -14.43 -4.13 10.21
CA LEU A 46 -15.10 -5.07 9.31
C LEU A 46 -15.81 -4.35 8.16
N ARG A 47 -16.40 -3.18 8.41
CA ARG A 47 -16.98 -2.34 7.34
C ARG A 47 -15.90 -1.86 6.38
N GLU A 48 -14.79 -1.35 6.90
CA GLU A 48 -13.66 -0.90 6.09
C GLU A 48 -13.02 -2.05 5.30
N PHE A 49 -12.79 -3.21 5.94
CA PHE A 49 -12.32 -4.42 5.28
C PHE A 49 -13.24 -4.84 4.13
N THR A 50 -14.56 -4.80 4.35
CA THR A 50 -15.54 -5.16 3.32
C THR A 50 -15.52 -4.17 2.16
N ALA A 51 -15.50 -2.86 2.45
CA ALA A 51 -15.47 -1.82 1.42
C ALA A 51 -14.19 -1.88 0.57
N THR A 52 -13.03 -2.00 1.20
CA THR A 52 -11.73 -2.10 0.52
C THR A 52 -11.60 -3.39 -0.29
N THR A 53 -12.13 -4.51 0.23
CA THR A 53 -12.20 -5.78 -0.52
C THR A 53 -13.11 -5.64 -1.75
N ALA A 54 -14.27 -5.00 -1.62
CA ALA A 54 -15.18 -4.76 -2.75
C ALA A 54 -14.52 -3.89 -3.82
N ALA A 55 -13.82 -2.82 -3.42
CA ALA A 55 -13.08 -1.95 -4.33
C ALA A 55 -11.98 -2.72 -5.08
N ALA A 56 -11.20 -3.54 -4.37
CA ALA A 56 -10.15 -4.36 -4.98
C ALA A 56 -10.72 -5.39 -5.98
N LEU A 57 -11.84 -6.03 -5.65
CA LEU A 57 -12.54 -6.95 -6.57
C LEU A 57 -13.12 -6.23 -7.78
N GLY A 58 -13.66 -5.02 -7.59
CA GLY A 58 -14.15 -4.16 -8.66
C GLY A 58 -13.04 -3.77 -9.62
N GLY A 59 -11.86 -3.38 -9.11
CA GLY A 59 -10.67 -3.12 -9.93
C GLY A 59 -10.20 -4.35 -10.70
N LEU A 60 -10.15 -5.51 -10.03
CA LEU A 60 -9.79 -6.80 -10.65
C LEU A 60 -10.72 -7.17 -11.82
N ALA A 61 -12.02 -6.91 -11.68
CA ALA A 61 -13.04 -7.23 -12.68
C ALA A 61 -13.27 -6.12 -13.72
N ALA A 62 -12.65 -4.95 -13.56
CA ALA A 62 -13.03 -3.73 -14.27
C ALA A 62 -13.00 -3.89 -15.80
N ARG A 63 -11.93 -4.47 -16.35
CA ARG A 63 -11.80 -4.67 -17.81
C ARG A 63 -12.89 -5.58 -18.37
N ALA A 64 -13.20 -6.68 -17.69
CA ALA A 64 -14.27 -7.59 -18.11
C ALA A 64 -15.64 -6.92 -18.00
N LEU A 65 -15.91 -6.20 -16.90
CA LEU A 65 -17.18 -5.51 -16.70
C LEU A 65 -17.39 -4.35 -17.69
N VAL A 66 -16.33 -3.65 -18.08
CA VAL A 66 -16.42 -2.64 -19.14
C VAL A 66 -16.72 -3.29 -20.49
N LEU A 67 -16.09 -4.42 -20.82
CA LEU A 67 -16.44 -5.15 -22.04
C LEU A 67 -17.91 -5.58 -22.04
N GLU A 68 -18.40 -6.18 -20.96
CA GLU A 68 -19.80 -6.60 -20.82
C GLU A 68 -20.79 -5.41 -20.88
N LEU A 69 -20.41 -4.27 -20.32
CA LEU A 69 -21.17 -3.03 -20.43
C LEU A 69 -21.27 -2.58 -21.88
N GLN A 70 -20.18 -2.66 -22.64
CA GLN A 70 -20.16 -2.31 -24.07
C GLN A 70 -21.02 -3.26 -24.90
N VAL A 71 -20.93 -4.57 -24.66
CA VAL A 71 -21.80 -5.56 -25.31
C VAL A 71 -23.27 -5.26 -25.01
N ALA A 72 -23.63 -5.04 -23.74
CA ALA A 72 -25.01 -4.72 -23.35
C ALA A 72 -25.53 -3.42 -23.96
N ARG A 73 -24.65 -2.42 -24.12
CA ARG A 73 -24.98 -1.16 -24.80
C ARG A 73 -25.27 -1.38 -26.28
N VAL A 74 -24.38 -2.07 -27.00
CA VAL A 74 -24.53 -2.33 -28.44
C VAL A 74 -25.76 -3.17 -28.74
N GLU A 75 -26.09 -4.13 -27.87
CA GLU A 75 -27.28 -4.98 -28.00
C GLU A 75 -28.57 -4.32 -27.51
N GLY A 76 -28.54 -3.07 -27.05
CA GLY A 76 -29.73 -2.34 -26.59
C GLY A 76 -30.37 -2.92 -25.31
N ARG A 77 -29.61 -3.64 -24.48
CA ARG A 77 -30.12 -4.32 -23.27
C ARG A 77 -30.20 -3.44 -22.02
N LEU A 78 -29.74 -2.19 -22.09
CA LEU A 78 -29.63 -1.30 -20.94
C LEU A 78 -30.85 -0.37 -20.81
N ALA A 79 -31.52 -0.36 -19.66
CA ALA A 79 -32.62 0.55 -19.40
C ALA A 79 -32.14 1.90 -18.84
N GLY A 80 -32.66 3.00 -19.37
CA GLY A 80 -32.42 4.35 -18.84
C GLY A 80 -32.32 5.44 -19.90
N ALA A 81 -32.87 6.62 -19.60
CA ALA A 81 -32.87 7.76 -20.51
C ALA A 81 -31.48 8.40 -20.69
N THR A 82 -30.58 8.26 -19.70
CA THR A 82 -29.24 8.86 -19.72
C THR A 82 -28.14 7.80 -19.68
N PRO A 83 -26.93 8.11 -20.17
CA PRO A 83 -25.75 7.24 -20.06
C PRO A 83 -25.49 6.72 -18.63
N GLN A 84 -25.68 7.59 -17.64
CA GLN A 84 -25.51 7.26 -16.22
C GLN A 84 -26.62 6.33 -15.71
N ALA A 85 -27.86 6.53 -16.17
CA ALA A 85 -28.97 5.64 -15.80
C ALA A 85 -28.74 4.23 -16.35
N ARG A 86 -28.29 4.13 -17.60
CA ARG A 86 -27.95 2.85 -18.25
C ARG A 86 -26.77 2.14 -17.57
N PHE A 87 -25.75 2.88 -17.15
CA PHE A 87 -24.66 2.31 -16.34
C PHE A 87 -25.15 1.76 -15.00
N ARG A 88 -26.00 2.50 -14.28
CA ARG A 88 -26.58 2.02 -13.01
C ARG A 88 -27.46 0.79 -13.20
N ASP A 89 -28.19 0.73 -14.31
CA ASP A 89 -28.99 -0.43 -14.68
C ASP A 89 -28.12 -1.66 -14.94
N PHE A 90 -27.03 -1.50 -15.70
CA PHE A 90 -26.01 -2.54 -15.90
C PHE A 90 -25.45 -3.05 -14.56
N VAL A 91 -24.96 -2.14 -13.70
CA VAL A 91 -24.37 -2.51 -12.39
C VAL A 91 -25.39 -3.24 -11.53
N ALA A 92 -26.63 -2.76 -11.48
CA ALA A 92 -27.69 -3.40 -10.71
C ALA A 92 -28.02 -4.80 -11.23
N GLY A 93 -28.07 -5.00 -12.55
CA GLY A 93 -28.32 -6.29 -13.19
C GLY A 93 -27.16 -7.28 -13.04
N ALA A 94 -25.93 -6.80 -13.25
CA ALA A 94 -24.70 -7.60 -13.13
C ALA A 94 -24.46 -8.08 -11.70
N GLY A 95 -24.80 -7.26 -10.69
CA GLY A 95 -24.67 -7.62 -9.28
C GLY A 95 -25.74 -8.57 -8.74
N THR A 96 -26.71 -8.99 -9.55
CA THR A 96 -27.68 -10.02 -9.15
C THR A 96 -27.05 -11.41 -9.15
N GLY A 97 -27.65 -12.38 -8.45
CA GLY A 97 -27.18 -13.78 -8.50
C GLY A 97 -27.11 -14.34 -9.93
N ALA A 98 -28.12 -14.07 -10.75
CA ALA A 98 -28.12 -14.46 -12.16
C ALA A 98 -27.05 -13.71 -12.98
N GLY A 99 -26.83 -12.42 -12.70
CA GLY A 99 -25.79 -11.61 -13.33
C GLY A 99 -24.39 -12.14 -13.05
N LEU A 100 -24.10 -12.43 -11.79
CA LEU A 100 -22.83 -13.00 -11.36
C LEU A 100 -22.60 -14.40 -11.94
N VAL A 101 -23.64 -15.25 -12.00
CA VAL A 101 -23.53 -16.57 -12.66
C VAL A 101 -23.16 -16.42 -14.12
N ARG A 102 -23.81 -15.52 -14.87
CA ARG A 102 -23.44 -15.27 -16.28
C ARG A 102 -22.00 -14.79 -16.40
N LEU A 103 -21.62 -13.77 -15.61
CA LEU A 103 -20.27 -13.20 -15.63
C LEU A 103 -19.21 -14.28 -15.36
N PHE A 104 -19.39 -15.10 -14.33
CA PHE A 104 -18.38 -16.11 -13.97
C PHE A 104 -18.42 -17.37 -14.83
N THR A 105 -19.52 -17.63 -15.54
CA THR A 105 -19.56 -18.67 -16.57
C THR A 105 -18.75 -18.25 -17.79
N GLU A 106 -18.89 -16.99 -18.22
CA GLU A 106 -18.13 -16.44 -19.35
C GLU A 106 -16.64 -16.24 -18.99
N TYR A 107 -16.38 -15.75 -17.78
CA TYR A 107 -15.03 -15.46 -17.28
C TYR A 107 -14.65 -16.35 -16.08
N PRO A 108 -14.43 -17.67 -16.28
CA PRO A 108 -14.18 -18.61 -15.18
C PRO A 108 -12.86 -18.35 -14.44
N VAL A 109 -11.86 -17.79 -15.13
CA VAL A 109 -10.61 -17.37 -14.49
C VAL A 109 -10.83 -16.18 -13.56
N LEU A 110 -11.70 -15.23 -13.93
CA LEU A 110 -12.07 -14.11 -13.06
C LEU A 110 -12.75 -14.61 -11.79
N ALA A 111 -13.63 -15.61 -11.90
CA ALA A 111 -14.27 -16.25 -10.74
C ALA A 111 -13.24 -16.83 -9.76
N ARG A 112 -12.25 -17.57 -10.29
CA ARG A 112 -11.14 -18.13 -9.51
C ARG A 112 -10.32 -17.03 -8.84
N LEU A 113 -10.00 -15.96 -9.54
CA LEU A 113 -9.22 -14.83 -9.00
C LEU A 113 -10.00 -14.10 -7.90
N ALA A 114 -11.27 -13.77 -8.13
CA ALA A 114 -12.13 -13.11 -7.14
C ALA A 114 -12.24 -13.95 -5.86
N GLY A 115 -12.54 -15.25 -5.99
CA GLY A 115 -12.61 -16.17 -4.85
C GLY A 115 -11.29 -16.28 -4.07
N ARG A 116 -10.16 -16.43 -4.78
CA ARG A 116 -8.82 -16.47 -4.16
C ARG A 116 -8.48 -15.16 -3.45
N SER A 117 -8.81 -14.02 -4.05
CA SER A 117 -8.60 -12.71 -3.45
C SER A 117 -9.38 -12.55 -2.15
N CYS A 118 -10.64 -12.98 -2.10
CA CYS A 118 -11.42 -13.00 -0.85
C CYS A 118 -10.79 -13.89 0.22
N VAL A 119 -10.42 -15.13 -0.12
CA VAL A 119 -9.82 -16.08 0.83
C VAL A 119 -8.50 -15.52 1.39
N ASN A 120 -7.65 -14.98 0.53
CA ASN A 120 -6.38 -14.37 0.90
C ASN A 120 -6.58 -13.13 1.78
N ALA A 121 -7.52 -12.25 1.43
CA ALA A 121 -7.82 -11.04 2.20
C ALA A 121 -8.29 -11.38 3.62
N VAL A 122 -9.19 -12.36 3.76
CA VAL A 122 -9.67 -12.85 5.06
C VAL A 122 -8.52 -13.46 5.87
N ALA A 123 -7.71 -14.32 5.26
CA ALA A 123 -6.58 -14.96 5.95
C ALA A 123 -5.56 -13.91 6.44
N ALA A 124 -5.19 -12.95 5.59
CA ALA A 124 -4.24 -11.91 5.94
C ALA A 124 -4.76 -10.95 7.02
N MET A 125 -6.06 -10.61 6.98
CA MET A 125 -6.65 -9.74 8.01
C MET A 125 -6.78 -10.45 9.36
N ALA A 126 -7.21 -11.72 9.36
CA ALA A 126 -7.25 -12.51 10.59
C ALA A 126 -5.85 -12.67 11.19
N GLU A 127 -4.85 -13.02 10.37
CA GLU A 127 -3.44 -13.14 10.80
C GLU A 127 -2.91 -11.83 11.42
N LEU A 128 -3.22 -10.67 10.83
CA LEU A 128 -2.84 -9.36 11.38
C LEU A 128 -3.52 -9.12 12.74
N LEU A 129 -4.83 -9.34 12.84
CA LEU A 129 -5.58 -9.05 14.05
C LEU A 129 -5.21 -10.00 15.20
N ASP A 130 -4.98 -11.28 14.90
CA ASP A 130 -4.51 -12.26 15.90
C ASP A 130 -3.13 -11.86 16.44
N ARG A 131 -2.18 -11.54 15.54
CA ARG A 131 -0.86 -11.02 15.95
C ARG A 131 -0.95 -9.73 16.76
N TYR A 132 -1.83 -8.82 16.36
CA TYR A 132 -2.10 -7.60 17.12
C TYR A 132 -2.56 -7.92 18.55
N ALA A 133 -3.53 -8.84 18.70
CA ALA A 133 -4.04 -9.20 20.01
C ALA A 133 -2.98 -9.88 20.88
N GLU A 134 -2.15 -10.74 20.30
CA GLU A 134 -1.01 -11.39 20.96
C GLU A 134 0.06 -10.38 21.41
N ASP A 135 0.35 -9.38 20.56
CA ASP A 135 1.45 -8.44 20.79
C ASP A 135 1.06 -7.16 21.50
N ARG A 136 -0.24 -6.92 21.76
CA ARG A 136 -0.76 -5.65 22.30
C ARG A 136 0.00 -5.16 23.52
N ALA A 137 0.33 -6.04 24.46
CA ALA A 137 1.04 -5.66 25.68
C ALA A 137 2.46 -5.11 25.38
N GLU A 138 3.21 -5.77 24.49
CA GLU A 138 4.54 -5.31 24.07
C GLU A 138 4.46 -4.07 23.18
N LEU A 139 3.44 -3.97 22.32
CA LEU A 139 3.17 -2.76 21.54
C LEU A 139 3.01 -1.54 22.47
N VAL A 140 2.18 -1.69 23.51
CA VAL A 140 1.97 -0.64 24.50
C VAL A 140 3.28 -0.28 25.21
N ALA A 141 4.01 -1.29 25.69
CA ALA A 141 5.25 -1.07 26.43
C ALA A 141 6.37 -0.43 25.58
N ARG A 142 6.51 -0.82 24.31
CA ARG A 142 7.67 -0.50 23.48
C ARG A 142 7.44 0.64 22.50
N LEU A 143 6.26 0.73 21.90
CA LEU A 143 5.96 1.66 20.81
C LEU A 143 4.98 2.77 21.21
N LEU A 144 4.25 2.59 22.32
CA LEU A 144 3.25 3.56 22.81
C LEU A 144 3.59 4.10 24.20
N ALA A 145 4.89 4.09 24.56
CA ALA A 145 5.42 4.66 25.78
C ALA A 145 4.73 4.17 27.08
N GLY A 146 4.24 2.93 27.09
CA GLY A 146 3.55 2.32 28.23
C GLY A 146 2.15 2.86 28.51
N ARG A 147 1.58 3.68 27.62
CA ARG A 147 0.23 4.25 27.78
C ARG A 147 -0.77 3.41 27.00
N ASP A 148 -1.85 3.00 27.66
CA ASP A 148 -2.94 2.28 26.99
C ASP A 148 -3.63 3.22 25.98
N PRO A 149 -3.58 2.92 24.67
CA PRO A 149 -4.14 3.79 23.65
C PRO A 149 -5.65 3.59 23.44
N GLY A 150 -6.28 2.71 24.23
CA GLY A 150 -7.65 2.25 24.03
C GLY A 150 -7.76 1.15 22.96
N PRO A 151 -8.98 0.88 22.46
CA PRO A 151 -9.19 -0.15 21.45
C PRO A 151 -8.58 0.25 20.10
N LEU A 152 -8.25 -0.75 19.29
CA LEU A 152 -7.96 -0.57 17.87
C LEU A 152 -9.24 -0.14 17.14
N VAL A 153 -9.22 1.00 16.44
CA VAL A 153 -10.41 1.55 15.77
C VAL A 153 -10.35 1.50 14.25
N ALA A 154 -9.16 1.38 13.66
CA ALA A 154 -8.99 1.26 12.22
C ALA A 154 -7.70 0.52 11.83
N VAL A 155 -7.72 -0.07 10.64
CA VAL A 155 -6.57 -0.74 10.02
C VAL A 155 -6.45 -0.26 8.58
N ASP A 156 -5.55 0.68 8.35
CA ASP A 156 -5.27 1.20 7.02
C ASP A 156 -4.30 0.26 6.29
N ARG A 157 -4.74 -0.26 5.14
CA ARG A 157 -3.98 -1.21 4.30
C ARG A 157 -3.61 -0.62 2.94
N THR A 158 -3.74 0.70 2.80
CA THR A 158 -3.44 1.42 1.56
C THR A 158 -1.95 1.73 1.41
N ALA A 159 -1.21 1.80 2.53
CA ALA A 159 0.21 2.17 2.59
C ALA A 159 1.20 1.08 2.15
N GLY A 160 0.80 0.11 1.33
CA GLY A 160 1.74 -0.91 0.84
C GLY A 160 1.17 -1.93 -0.13
N ASP A 161 2.06 -2.49 -0.94
CA ASP A 161 1.71 -3.46 -1.97
C ASP A 161 1.35 -4.84 -1.42
N ALA A 162 0.52 -5.56 -2.19
CA ALA A 162 0.15 -6.94 -1.84
C ALA A 162 1.30 -7.88 -2.16
N HIS A 163 1.87 -8.50 -1.13
CA HIS A 163 2.82 -9.59 -1.29
C HIS A 163 2.23 -10.90 -0.75
N ARG A 164 2.80 -12.02 -1.21
CA ARG A 164 2.67 -13.36 -0.61
C ARG A 164 1.27 -13.69 -0.06
N ARG A 165 0.29 -13.78 -0.98
CA ARG A 165 -1.13 -14.11 -0.69
C ARG A 165 -1.89 -13.00 0.06
N GLY A 166 -1.68 -11.74 -0.33
CA GLY A 166 -2.52 -10.61 0.13
C GLY A 166 -2.09 -9.99 1.46
N ARG A 167 -0.90 -10.34 1.97
CA ARG A 167 -0.26 -9.66 3.09
C ARG A 167 0.27 -8.31 2.63
N ARG A 168 0.11 -7.31 3.49
CA ARG A 168 0.50 -5.92 3.22
C ARG A 168 1.02 -5.30 4.51
N VAL A 169 1.89 -4.31 4.37
CA VAL A 169 2.12 -3.33 5.44
C VAL A 169 0.77 -2.67 5.78
N ALA A 170 0.53 -2.42 7.06
CA ALA A 170 -0.71 -1.81 7.51
C ALA A 170 -0.46 -0.84 8.66
N VAL A 171 -1.20 0.27 8.71
CA VAL A 171 -1.17 1.21 9.83
C VAL A 171 -2.38 0.94 10.73
N LEU A 172 -2.12 0.56 11.96
CA LEU A 172 -3.13 0.39 12.99
C LEU A 172 -3.34 1.72 13.70
N ARG A 173 -4.59 2.15 13.86
CA ARG A 173 -4.96 3.37 14.58
C ARG A 173 -5.80 3.03 15.80
N PHE A 174 -5.43 3.57 16.96
CA PHE A 174 -6.12 3.38 18.22
C PHE A 174 -7.05 4.55 18.55
N ALA A 175 -7.90 4.37 19.57
CA ALA A 175 -8.91 5.34 19.97
C ALA A 175 -8.33 6.69 20.43
N ASP A 176 -7.15 6.70 21.04
CA ASP A 176 -6.44 7.93 21.42
C ASP A 176 -5.75 8.64 20.23
N GLY A 177 -5.84 8.07 19.02
CA GLY A 177 -5.22 8.58 17.81
C GLY A 177 -3.78 8.11 17.58
N SER A 178 -3.18 7.38 18.53
CA SER A 178 -1.87 6.77 18.35
C SER A 178 -1.88 5.72 17.24
N ARG A 179 -0.71 5.49 16.64
CA ARG A 179 -0.57 4.65 15.44
C ARG A 179 0.68 3.80 15.51
N VAL A 180 0.58 2.56 15.00
CA VAL A 180 1.72 1.65 14.80
C VAL A 180 1.66 1.03 13.42
N VAL A 181 2.83 0.74 12.85
CA VAL A 181 2.94 0.10 11.54
C VAL A 181 3.16 -1.39 11.74
N TYR A 182 2.29 -2.20 11.16
CA TYR A 182 2.43 -3.64 11.04
C TYR A 182 3.17 -4.00 9.75
N LYS A 183 4.19 -4.85 9.85
CA LYS A 183 4.93 -5.39 8.72
C LYS A 183 4.84 -6.91 8.73
N PRO A 184 4.23 -7.56 7.72
CA PRO A 184 4.05 -9.03 7.68
C PRO A 184 5.34 -9.77 7.24
N ARG A 185 6.49 -9.31 7.72
CA ARG A 185 7.81 -9.87 7.45
C ARG A 185 8.73 -9.70 8.68
N PRO A 186 9.75 -10.55 8.85
CA PRO A 186 10.78 -10.32 9.86
C PRO A 186 11.47 -8.96 9.66
N LEU A 187 11.81 -8.31 10.78
CA LEU A 187 12.47 -7.00 10.81
C LEU A 187 13.94 -7.10 11.23
N ALA A 188 14.60 -8.22 10.92
CA ALA A 188 16.00 -8.41 11.28
C ALA A 188 16.93 -7.40 10.57
N ALA A 189 16.65 -7.13 9.29
CA ALA A 189 17.38 -6.13 8.51
C ALA A 189 17.17 -4.72 9.09
N ASP A 190 15.91 -4.31 9.33
CA ASP A 190 15.58 -3.02 9.95
C ASP A 190 16.27 -2.85 11.32
N ARG A 191 16.28 -3.91 12.16
CA ARG A 191 16.95 -3.90 13.47
C ARG A 191 18.46 -3.73 13.36
N HIS A 192 19.12 -4.52 12.51
CA HIS A 192 20.57 -4.45 12.35
C HIS A 192 21.01 -3.12 11.71
N PHE A 193 20.19 -2.55 10.83
CA PHE A 193 20.41 -1.18 10.35
C PHE A 193 20.34 -0.17 11.51
N GLY A 194 19.37 -0.30 12.41
CA GLY A 194 19.29 0.50 13.63
C GLY A 194 20.54 0.40 14.50
N GLU A 195 21.03 -0.81 14.74
CA GLU A 195 22.27 -1.05 15.51
C GLU A 195 23.50 -0.39 14.86
N LEU A 196 23.60 -0.44 13.53
CA LEU A 196 24.65 0.24 12.78
C LEU A 196 24.53 1.77 12.92
N VAL A 197 23.31 2.30 12.80
CA VAL A 197 23.04 3.74 12.95
C VAL A 197 23.39 4.23 14.36
N ASP A 198 23.05 3.46 15.39
CA ASP A 198 23.41 3.79 16.78
C ASP A 198 24.93 3.81 16.95
N TRP A 199 25.62 2.78 16.47
CA TRP A 199 27.09 2.73 16.46
C TRP A 199 27.69 3.92 15.72
N TYR A 200 27.20 4.24 14.52
CA TYR A 200 27.69 5.35 13.70
C TYR A 200 27.50 6.69 14.43
N SER A 201 26.38 6.87 15.11
CA SER A 201 26.05 8.09 15.86
C SER A 201 26.93 8.28 17.11
N THR A 202 27.65 7.25 17.57
CA THR A 202 28.65 7.38 18.66
C THR A 202 30.03 7.87 18.18
N ARG A 203 30.28 7.93 16.88
CA ARG A 203 31.59 8.32 16.34
C ARG A 203 31.80 9.84 16.43
N ALA A 204 33.03 10.27 16.65
CA ALA A 204 33.33 11.70 16.70
C ALA A 204 33.10 12.37 15.33
N GLY A 205 32.38 13.50 15.32
CA GLY A 205 32.14 14.30 14.11
C GLY A 205 31.02 13.81 13.19
N THR A 206 30.39 12.66 13.47
CA THR A 206 29.24 12.15 12.72
C THR A 206 27.94 12.79 13.21
N PRO A 207 26.96 13.03 12.30
CA PRO A 207 25.65 13.49 12.72
C PRO A 207 24.88 12.35 13.41
N VAL A 208 24.12 12.70 14.45
CA VAL A 208 23.16 11.77 15.06
C VAL A 208 22.01 11.52 14.09
N LEU A 209 21.80 10.25 13.76
CA LEU A 209 20.73 9.78 12.87
C LEU A 209 19.57 9.20 13.70
N ARG A 210 18.42 9.00 13.05
CA ARG A 210 17.21 8.42 13.68
C ARG A 210 16.71 7.25 12.84
N THR A 211 16.33 6.18 13.52
CA THR A 211 15.59 5.04 12.96
C THR A 211 14.25 4.90 13.69
N PRO A 212 13.23 4.26 13.08
CA PRO A 212 11.98 3.96 13.77
C PRO A 212 12.22 2.99 14.92
N ALA A 213 11.53 3.18 16.06
CA ALA A 213 11.49 2.15 17.09
C ALA A 213 10.81 0.87 16.54
N LEU A 214 11.31 -0.31 16.92
CA LEU A 214 10.86 -1.59 16.38
C LEU A 214 10.43 -2.56 17.50
N LEU A 215 9.43 -3.39 17.20
CA LEU A 215 9.12 -4.63 17.92
C LEU A 215 9.23 -5.80 16.94
N THR A 216 10.30 -6.57 17.06
CA THR A 216 10.59 -7.69 16.16
C THR A 216 9.97 -8.99 16.64
N ARG A 217 9.30 -9.73 15.76
CA ARG A 217 8.75 -11.05 16.05
C ARG A 217 9.19 -12.09 15.02
N PRO A 218 9.05 -13.39 15.32
CA PRO A 218 9.17 -14.41 14.28
C PRO A 218 8.12 -14.19 13.18
N GLY A 219 8.58 -14.05 11.94
CA GLY A 219 7.71 -13.95 10.75
C GLY A 219 7.00 -12.61 10.52
N HIS A 220 7.08 -11.66 11.44
CA HIS A 220 6.48 -10.33 11.33
C HIS A 220 7.16 -9.32 12.27
N GLY A 221 6.73 -8.06 12.23
CA GLY A 221 7.09 -7.11 13.26
C GLY A 221 6.29 -5.83 13.17
N TRP A 222 6.60 -4.94 14.09
CA TRP A 222 5.94 -3.66 14.25
C TRP A 222 6.97 -2.54 14.29
N SER A 223 6.61 -1.37 13.80
CA SER A 223 7.43 -0.18 13.93
C SER A 223 6.62 1.02 14.37
N GLU A 224 7.32 1.97 14.98
CA GLU A 224 6.86 3.35 15.14
C GLU A 224 6.37 3.90 13.78
N LEU A 225 5.26 4.62 13.79
CA LEU A 225 4.87 5.46 12.67
C LEU A 225 5.66 6.76 12.74
N ILE A 226 6.50 7.03 11.74
CA ILE A 226 7.21 8.32 11.65
C ILE A 226 6.29 9.32 10.97
N GLU A 227 5.94 10.39 11.69
CA GLU A 227 5.17 11.49 11.12
C GLU A 227 6.08 12.48 10.39
N ALA A 228 5.71 12.78 9.14
CA ALA A 228 6.34 13.84 8.38
C ALA A 228 6.10 15.20 9.06
N ARG A 229 7.17 15.98 9.24
CA ARG A 229 7.12 17.32 9.83
C ARG A 229 8.04 18.25 9.05
N PRO A 230 7.60 19.47 8.70
CA PRO A 230 8.47 20.42 8.02
C PRO A 230 9.63 20.85 8.92
N CYS A 231 10.75 21.24 8.31
CA CYS A 231 11.82 21.95 9.02
C CYS A 231 11.32 23.33 9.44
N ALA A 232 11.58 23.73 10.69
CA ALA A 232 11.15 25.01 11.24
C ALA A 232 12.15 26.16 11.01
N SER A 233 13.37 25.86 10.54
CA SER A 233 14.41 26.87 10.31
C SER A 233 15.44 26.42 9.27
N PRO A 234 16.20 27.36 8.67
CA PRO A 234 17.34 27.02 7.82
C PRO A 234 18.37 26.12 8.50
N ALA A 235 18.63 26.33 9.80
CA ALA A 235 19.55 25.49 10.56
C ALA A 235 19.05 24.04 10.71
N GLU A 236 17.73 23.81 10.78
CA GLU A 236 17.17 22.46 10.72
C GLU A 236 17.32 21.83 9.34
N LEU A 237 17.15 22.62 8.29
CA LEU A 237 17.32 22.18 6.91
C LEU A 237 18.77 21.76 6.63
N ASP A 238 19.75 22.54 7.11
CA ASP A 238 21.17 22.20 7.01
C ASP A 238 21.48 20.87 7.71
N ARG A 239 20.91 20.66 8.91
CA ARG A 239 21.04 19.40 9.63
C ARG A 239 20.38 18.24 8.88
N PHE A 240 19.23 18.48 8.26
CA PHE A 240 18.52 17.48 7.47
C PHE A 240 19.41 16.96 6.35
N TYR A 241 19.95 17.84 5.50
CA TYR A 241 20.79 17.42 4.37
C TYR A 241 22.13 16.82 4.81
N ARG A 242 22.73 17.30 5.90
CA ARG A 242 23.93 16.66 6.47
C ARG A 242 23.65 15.23 6.93
N ARG A 243 22.51 14.98 7.58
CA ARG A 243 22.08 13.64 7.99
C ARG A 243 21.73 12.78 6.79
N LEU A 244 21.13 13.35 5.77
CA LEU A 244 20.79 12.65 4.53
C LEU A 244 22.05 12.15 3.81
N GLY A 245 23.10 12.99 3.70
CA GLY A 245 24.38 12.56 3.13
C GLY A 245 25.04 11.42 3.91
N ALA A 246 24.92 11.42 5.24
CA ALA A 246 25.37 10.29 6.06
C ALA A 246 24.56 9.02 5.82
N LEU A 247 23.22 9.12 5.70
CA LEU A 247 22.37 7.99 5.36
C LEU A 247 22.68 7.44 3.96
N LEU A 248 22.95 8.30 2.98
CA LEU A 248 23.35 7.90 1.63
C LEU A 248 24.64 7.06 1.67
N ALA A 249 25.63 7.50 2.45
CA ALA A 249 26.89 6.76 2.60
C ALA A 249 26.67 5.39 3.27
N LEU A 250 25.85 5.32 4.32
CA LEU A 250 25.51 4.04 4.96
C LEU A 250 24.72 3.13 4.02
N ALA A 251 23.73 3.66 3.31
CA ALA A 251 22.95 2.93 2.32
C ALA A 251 23.83 2.35 1.20
N HIS A 252 24.82 3.12 0.75
CA HIS A 252 25.79 2.66 -0.25
C HIS A 252 26.61 1.47 0.23
N VAL A 253 27.17 1.56 1.45
CA VAL A 253 27.99 0.48 2.05
C VAL A 253 27.19 -0.81 2.25
N LEU A 254 25.88 -0.70 2.45
CA LEU A 254 24.98 -1.83 2.67
C LEU A 254 24.30 -2.34 1.41
N ASP A 255 24.71 -1.85 0.23
CA ASP A 255 24.07 -2.19 -1.04
C ASP A 255 22.54 -2.02 -0.99
N LEU A 256 22.05 -0.98 -0.31
CA LEU A 256 20.63 -0.64 -0.28
C LEU A 256 20.21 -0.09 -1.64
N THR A 257 19.09 -0.57 -2.17
CA THR A 257 18.52 -0.12 -3.44
C THR A 257 17.05 0.25 -3.28
N ASP A 258 16.46 0.79 -4.34
CA ASP A 258 15.01 1.02 -4.41
C ASP A 258 14.45 1.96 -3.32
N LEU A 259 15.25 2.94 -2.86
CA LEU A 259 14.72 4.01 -2.02
C LEU A 259 14.00 5.04 -2.89
N HIS A 260 12.68 4.97 -2.93
CA HIS A 260 11.83 5.97 -3.57
C HIS A 260 11.23 6.93 -2.53
N HIS A 261 10.52 7.96 -2.99
CA HIS A 261 9.98 9.04 -2.14
C HIS A 261 9.06 8.57 -1.00
N GLU A 262 8.53 7.33 -1.04
CA GLU A 262 7.71 6.76 0.03
C GLU A 262 8.55 6.13 1.16
N ASN A 263 9.83 5.80 0.89
CA ASN A 263 10.74 5.20 1.87
C ASN A 263 11.54 6.23 2.68
N LEU A 264 11.50 7.52 2.31
CA LEU A 264 12.14 8.60 3.04
C LEU A 264 11.08 9.51 3.68
N ILE A 265 11.03 9.53 5.01
CA ILE A 265 10.14 10.44 5.73
C ILE A 265 10.95 11.61 6.30
N ALA A 266 10.59 12.83 5.87
CA ALA A 266 11.15 14.05 6.42
C ALA A 266 10.49 14.41 7.76
N CYS A 267 11.22 14.23 8.86
CA CYS A 267 10.72 14.50 10.21
C CYS A 267 11.51 15.67 10.83
N ALA A 268 11.11 16.90 10.51
CA ALA A 268 11.86 18.12 10.78
C ALA A 268 13.31 17.98 10.28
N GLY A 269 14.31 18.32 11.09
CA GLY A 269 15.72 18.13 10.73
C GLY A 269 16.20 16.67 10.60
N HIS A 270 15.33 15.65 10.70
CA HIS A 270 15.70 14.24 10.62
C HIS A 270 15.11 13.56 9.38
N PRO A 271 15.92 13.21 8.37
CA PRO A 271 15.54 12.21 7.38
C PRO A 271 15.48 10.84 8.06
N VAL A 272 14.37 10.12 7.90
CA VAL A 272 14.20 8.77 8.45
C VAL A 272 13.88 7.82 7.31
N LEU A 273 14.75 6.83 7.10
CA LEU A 273 14.47 5.75 6.18
C LEU A 273 13.46 4.79 6.82
N VAL A 274 12.43 4.46 6.07
CA VAL A 274 11.46 3.43 6.39
C VAL A 274 11.48 2.37 5.29
N ASP A 275 11.05 1.18 5.66
CA ASP A 275 10.96 0.02 4.76
C ASP A 275 12.28 -0.42 4.11
N LEU A 276 13.17 -0.99 4.93
CA LEU A 276 14.52 -1.38 4.53
C LEU A 276 14.60 -2.84 4.03
N GLU A 277 13.62 -3.28 3.25
CA GLU A 277 13.57 -4.69 2.79
C GLU A 277 14.52 -5.02 1.65
N THR A 278 15.08 -4.01 1.01
CA THR A 278 16.05 -4.10 -0.11
C THR A 278 17.50 -3.94 0.34
N LEU A 279 17.80 -4.06 1.64
CA LEU A 279 19.18 -4.10 2.15
C LEU A 279 19.94 -5.32 1.61
N PHE A 280 21.23 -5.12 1.32
CA PHE A 280 22.14 -6.13 0.78
C PHE A 280 21.67 -6.71 -0.57
N HIS A 281 21.15 -5.85 -1.45
CA HIS A 281 20.67 -6.29 -2.76
C HIS A 281 21.85 -6.79 -3.60
N PRO A 282 21.84 -8.06 -4.05
CA PRO A 282 22.91 -8.55 -4.90
C PRO A 282 22.86 -7.82 -6.26
N PRO A 283 24.01 -7.57 -6.90
CA PRO A 283 24.01 -7.07 -8.27
C PRO A 283 23.26 -8.06 -9.17
N LEU A 284 22.39 -7.55 -10.05
CA LEU A 284 21.73 -8.38 -11.03
C LEU A 284 22.78 -8.94 -12.01
N PRO A 285 22.63 -10.19 -12.48
CA PRO A 285 23.51 -10.74 -13.49
C PRO A 285 23.41 -9.88 -14.76
N GLU A 286 24.52 -9.29 -15.19
CA GLU A 286 24.59 -8.56 -16.45
C GLU A 286 24.41 -9.52 -17.63
N ASP A 287 23.74 -9.06 -18.69
CA ASP A 287 23.81 -9.73 -19.98
C ASP A 287 25.23 -9.54 -20.55
N PRO A 288 26.03 -10.60 -20.72
CA PRO A 288 27.41 -10.49 -21.21
C PRO A 288 27.50 -9.87 -22.62
N ALA A 289 26.39 -9.83 -23.37
CA ALA A 289 26.31 -9.23 -24.70
C ALA A 289 26.12 -7.70 -24.67
N ALA A 290 25.73 -7.12 -23.52
CA ALA A 290 25.56 -5.70 -23.32
C ALA A 290 26.78 -5.14 -22.57
N ASP A 291 27.91 -4.95 -23.26
CA ASP A 291 29.08 -4.31 -22.65
C ASP A 291 28.84 -2.80 -22.48
N ASP A 292 28.21 -2.41 -21.37
CA ASP A 292 27.98 -1.02 -20.98
C ASP A 292 28.81 -0.65 -19.74
N PRO A 293 30.08 -0.21 -19.91
CA PRO A 293 30.92 0.21 -18.79
C PRO A 293 30.37 1.44 -18.03
N ALA A 294 29.57 2.29 -18.68
CA ALA A 294 28.97 3.45 -18.03
C ALA A 294 27.80 3.02 -17.13
N GLY A 295 26.93 2.13 -17.62
CA GLY A 295 25.87 1.50 -16.84
C GLY A 295 26.41 0.81 -15.58
N ARG A 296 27.49 0.02 -15.73
CA ARG A 296 28.17 -0.61 -14.58
C ARG A 296 28.68 0.39 -13.54
N ALA A 297 29.30 1.47 -14.00
CA ALA A 297 29.82 2.50 -13.09
C ALA A 297 28.69 3.19 -12.32
N LEU A 298 27.54 3.42 -12.96
CA LEU A 298 26.35 3.99 -12.33
C LEU A 298 25.72 3.01 -11.33
N ASP A 299 25.60 1.74 -11.69
CA ASP A 299 25.06 0.68 -10.82
C ASP A 299 25.95 0.41 -9.60
N ALA A 300 27.27 0.58 -9.73
CA ALA A 300 28.21 0.50 -8.63
C ALA A 300 28.27 1.78 -7.77
N SER A 301 27.50 2.82 -8.10
CA SER A 301 27.54 4.11 -7.41
C SER A 301 26.34 4.31 -6.47
N VAL A 302 26.35 5.44 -5.76
CA VAL A 302 25.23 5.90 -4.94
C VAL A 302 23.93 6.10 -5.74
N GLN A 303 23.99 6.14 -7.08
CA GLN A 303 22.82 6.32 -7.92
C GLN A 303 21.85 5.14 -7.83
N ARG A 304 22.37 3.91 -7.70
CA ARG A 304 21.55 2.68 -7.57
C ARG A 304 20.67 2.68 -6.31
N ILE A 305 21.01 3.49 -5.32
CA ILE A 305 20.27 3.58 -4.06
C ILE A 305 18.86 4.14 -4.30
N GLY A 306 18.67 4.99 -5.32
CA GLY A 306 17.38 5.65 -5.61
C GLY A 306 17.14 6.92 -4.78
N LEU A 307 18.00 7.25 -3.81
CA LEU A 307 17.80 8.41 -2.93
C LEU A 307 18.04 9.77 -3.61
N LEU A 308 18.96 9.82 -4.58
CA LEU A 308 19.32 11.04 -5.32
C LEU A 308 18.39 11.25 -6.52
N PRO A 309 18.17 12.50 -6.99
CA PRO A 309 17.25 12.80 -8.08
C PRO A 309 17.34 11.85 -9.28
N GLN A 310 16.21 11.26 -9.65
CA GLN A 310 16.07 10.35 -10.78
C GLN A 310 14.88 10.78 -11.63
N LEU A 311 15.17 11.56 -12.66
CA LEU A 311 14.15 12.07 -13.56
C LEU A 311 13.76 11.01 -14.59
N VAL A 312 12.50 10.57 -14.51
CA VAL A 312 11.85 9.85 -15.59
C VAL A 312 11.16 10.86 -16.48
N LEU A 313 11.53 10.84 -17.75
CA LEU A 313 10.92 11.66 -18.79
C LEU A 313 9.84 10.83 -19.49
N GLY A 314 8.72 11.47 -19.77
CA GLY A 314 7.66 10.91 -20.60
C GLY A 314 6.96 12.01 -21.37
N ASP A 315 5.93 11.64 -22.12
CA ASP A 315 5.33 12.51 -23.13
C ASP A 315 4.70 13.78 -22.54
N GLU A 316 4.19 13.70 -21.30
CA GLU A 316 3.55 14.82 -20.61
C GLU A 316 4.43 15.49 -19.54
N GLY A 317 5.72 15.13 -19.43
CA GLY A 317 6.66 15.84 -18.57
C GLY A 317 7.73 14.97 -17.90
N ALA A 318 8.25 15.46 -16.77
CA ALA A 318 9.31 14.82 -16.00
C ALA A 318 8.86 14.58 -14.55
N LEU A 319 9.13 13.38 -14.04
CA LEU A 319 8.89 13.02 -12.65
C LEU A 319 10.19 12.57 -12.00
N ASP A 320 10.49 13.12 -10.83
CA ASP A 320 11.58 12.63 -9.99
C ASP A 320 11.05 11.47 -9.14
N LEU A 321 11.53 10.26 -9.41
CA LEU A 321 11.14 9.06 -8.66
C LEU A 321 11.99 8.84 -7.40
N SER A 322 13.00 9.69 -7.18
CA SER A 322 13.94 9.49 -6.09
C SER A 322 13.33 9.67 -4.71
N GLY A 323 14.02 9.15 -3.69
CA GLY A 323 13.72 9.44 -2.29
C GLY A 323 13.61 10.95 -1.97
N LEU A 324 14.37 11.80 -2.66
CA LEU A 324 14.35 13.26 -2.50
C LEU A 324 13.23 13.97 -3.28
N GLY A 325 12.76 13.38 -4.37
CA GLY A 325 11.78 13.99 -5.29
C GLY A 325 10.35 14.09 -4.76
N GLY A 326 10.08 13.59 -3.55
CA GLY A 326 8.75 13.62 -2.93
C GLY A 326 8.25 15.03 -2.59
N GLY A 327 6.93 15.21 -2.51
CA GLY A 327 6.30 16.41 -1.95
C GLY A 327 5.25 17.10 -2.81
N ALA A 328 5.02 16.67 -4.05
CA ALA A 328 3.88 17.09 -4.86
C ALA A 328 3.25 15.86 -5.53
N GLU A 329 1.93 15.71 -5.44
CA GLU A 329 1.19 14.78 -6.30
C GLU A 329 1.43 15.20 -7.76
N ARG A 330 2.30 14.45 -8.44
CA ARG A 330 2.60 14.63 -9.85
C ARG A 330 2.11 13.41 -10.59
N ARG A 331 1.46 13.61 -11.73
CA ARG A 331 1.05 12.52 -12.59
C ARG A 331 2.29 11.75 -13.05
N SER A 332 2.18 10.43 -13.13
CA SER A 332 3.18 9.61 -13.81
C SER A 332 3.44 10.20 -15.20
N PRO A 333 4.71 10.39 -15.60
CA PRO A 333 5.05 10.90 -16.93
C PRO A 333 4.82 9.82 -17.99
N VAL A 334 4.70 8.56 -17.58
CA VAL A 334 4.33 7.43 -18.42
C VAL A 334 2.81 7.28 -18.40
N GLU A 335 2.19 7.22 -19.59
CA GLU A 335 0.76 6.96 -19.74
C GLU A 335 0.39 5.62 -19.07
N THR A 336 -0.55 5.68 -18.13
CA THR A 336 -1.15 4.50 -17.52
C THR A 336 -2.59 4.37 -17.98
N ALA A 337 -3.02 3.14 -18.24
CA ALA A 337 -4.39 2.89 -18.69
C ALA A 337 -5.43 3.45 -17.70
N GLY A 338 -6.27 4.35 -18.19
CA GLY A 338 -7.30 5.07 -17.45
C GLY A 338 -8.72 4.68 -17.88
N TRP A 339 -9.72 5.33 -17.30
CA TRP A 339 -11.12 5.14 -17.67
C TRP A 339 -11.74 6.45 -18.12
N GLU A 340 -12.08 6.54 -19.40
CA GLU A 340 -12.84 7.65 -19.93
C GLU A 340 -14.34 7.41 -19.75
N ALA A 341 -15.11 8.49 -19.55
CA ALA A 341 -16.57 8.44 -19.35
C ALA A 341 -17.00 7.49 -18.21
N ALA A 342 -16.20 7.42 -17.14
CA ALA A 342 -16.47 6.59 -15.98
C ALA A 342 -17.87 6.86 -15.38
N GLY A 343 -18.55 5.80 -14.96
CA GLY A 343 -19.92 5.88 -14.44
C GLY A 343 -21.01 6.07 -15.51
N THR A 344 -20.68 5.87 -16.79
CA THR A 344 -21.62 5.91 -17.92
C THR A 344 -21.55 4.63 -18.74
N ASP A 345 -22.56 4.36 -19.57
CA ASP A 345 -22.55 3.24 -20.52
C ASP A 345 -21.51 3.42 -21.66
N ALA A 346 -20.94 4.62 -21.81
CA ALA A 346 -19.85 4.92 -22.73
C ALA A 346 -18.45 4.71 -22.14
N MET A 347 -18.36 4.17 -20.91
CA MET A 347 -17.10 3.92 -20.23
C MET A 347 -16.18 3.02 -21.07
N ARG A 348 -14.92 3.45 -21.24
CA ARG A 348 -13.91 2.72 -22.02
C ARG A 348 -12.52 2.88 -21.41
N LEU A 349 -11.64 1.93 -21.69
CA LEU A 349 -10.23 2.02 -21.36
C LEU A 349 -9.58 3.04 -22.31
N VAL A 350 -8.76 3.94 -21.76
CA VAL A 350 -7.92 4.87 -22.53
C VAL A 350 -6.47 4.76 -22.11
#